data_AF-A0A2C6CN83-F1
#
_entry.id   AF-A0A2C6CN83-F1
#
_cell.length_a   1.000
_cell.length_b   1.000
_cell.length_c   1.000
_cell.angle_alpha   90.00
_cell.angle_beta   90.00
_cell.angle_gamma   90.00
#
_symmetry.space_group_name_H-M   'P 1'
#
loop_
_entity.id
_entity.type
_entity.pdbx_description
1 polymer ?
#
loop_
_entity_poly.entity_id
_entity_poly.type
_entity_poly.pdbx_seq_one_letter_code
_entity_poly.pdbx_strand_id
1 'polypeptide(L)'
;GDTLALGFGPYNVGELTLTINGGIPAGLHLIRYTSVDDCGNFSQIDVELLIGDQTAPVAICEDGLNVSIGGPIGTTGGIAQICAEDVNAASYDDCSDIELAIRLTEVNDVPLSPFDPLNQFQECHTLSCDQLGTVEIELRVTDDANNDGNFDPLVDNSNFCWLDILVEDKTAPICIPPAPQTIACNELASDFPQDLNVEFAVDPVGTAALLDAQFGVATGLDNCPDPIVTQTVVDGRNSCGVGLITRTFTVTDAQGFTAPPGCVQTINVIGLHDYTVVFPGDQESDQCVEPDYNG
;
A
#
# COMPACT_ATOMS: atom_id res chain seq x y z
N GLY A 1 48.22 -24.62 -6.76
CA GLY A 1 48.34 -25.24 -5.44
C GLY A 1 48.91 -24.19 -4.53
N ASP A 2 48.13 -23.75 -3.56
CA ASP A 2 48.57 -22.77 -2.59
C ASP A 2 49.78 -23.32 -1.81
N THR A 3 50.92 -22.64 -1.91
CA THR A 3 52.19 -23.04 -1.29
C THR A 3 52.30 -22.61 0.17
N LEU A 4 51.26 -21.96 0.72
CA LEU A 4 51.22 -21.45 2.09
C LEU A 4 50.40 -22.35 3.04
N ALA A 5 49.69 -23.35 2.54
CA ALA A 5 48.93 -24.27 3.38
C ALA A 5 49.86 -25.21 4.16
N LEU A 6 49.86 -25.09 5.50
CA LEU A 6 50.54 -26.03 6.39
C LEU A 6 49.76 -27.34 6.43
N GLY A 7 50.25 -28.36 5.71
CA GLY A 7 49.69 -29.70 5.80
C GLY A 7 49.89 -30.28 7.20
N PHE A 8 48.82 -30.81 7.81
CA PHE A 8 48.89 -31.46 9.12
C PHE A 8 49.69 -32.78 9.10
N GLY A 9 49.87 -33.41 7.93
CA GLY A 9 50.58 -34.68 7.77
C GLY A 9 52.07 -34.56 7.38
N PRO A 10 52.69 -35.66 6.91
CA PRO A 10 52.07 -36.92 6.47
C PRO A 10 51.69 -37.88 7.62
N TYR A 11 50.61 -38.66 7.41
CA TYR A 11 50.16 -39.72 8.31
C TYR A 11 50.07 -41.06 7.56
N ASN A 12 50.40 -42.17 8.23
CA ASN A 12 50.21 -43.50 7.65
C ASN A 12 48.72 -43.84 7.52
N VAL A 13 48.33 -44.45 6.41
CA VAL A 13 46.96 -44.92 6.18
C VAL A 13 46.61 -45.98 7.23
N GLY A 14 45.51 -45.79 7.97
CA GLY A 14 45.05 -46.71 9.01
C GLY A 14 45.53 -46.40 10.44
N GLU A 15 46.45 -45.45 10.63
CA GLU A 15 46.89 -44.98 11.95
C GLU A 15 46.50 -43.52 12.19
N LEU A 16 45.34 -43.09 11.67
CA LEU A 16 44.87 -41.72 11.84
C LEU A 16 44.21 -41.55 13.22
N THR A 17 45.02 -41.37 14.27
CA THR A 17 44.54 -40.77 15.53
C THR A 17 44.99 -39.32 15.54
N LEU A 18 44.19 -38.47 14.89
CA LEU A 18 44.46 -37.06 14.77
C LEU A 18 44.03 -36.34 16.05
N THR A 19 44.91 -36.27 17.05
CA THR A 19 44.67 -35.41 18.21
C THR A 19 44.99 -33.97 17.82
N ILE A 20 44.15 -33.36 16.96
CA ILE A 20 44.23 -31.91 16.77
C ILE A 20 43.64 -31.26 18.01
N ASN A 21 44.50 -30.66 18.81
CA ASN A 21 44.08 -29.85 19.92
C ASN A 21 43.44 -28.56 19.35
N GLY A 22 42.12 -28.59 19.16
CA GLY A 22 41.35 -27.50 18.51
C GLY A 22 40.47 -27.90 17.31
N GLY A 23 40.51 -29.17 16.86
CA GLY A 23 39.72 -29.62 15.70
C GLY A 23 40.27 -29.16 14.34
N ILE A 24 39.68 -29.67 13.24
CA ILE A 24 39.94 -29.16 11.89
C ILE A 24 39.08 -27.90 11.72
N PRO A 25 39.63 -26.74 11.31
CA PRO A 25 38.84 -25.54 11.06
C PRO A 25 37.71 -25.79 10.06
N ALA A 26 36.61 -25.03 10.13
CA ALA A 26 35.60 -25.04 9.08
C ALA A 26 36.19 -24.57 7.73
N GLY A 27 35.52 -24.94 6.64
CA GLY A 27 35.88 -24.59 5.27
C GLY A 27 36.38 -25.77 4.45
N LEU A 28 36.83 -25.46 3.23
CA LEU A 28 37.29 -26.45 2.26
C LEU A 28 38.73 -26.88 2.54
N HIS A 29 38.91 -28.17 2.79
CA HIS A 29 40.20 -28.81 2.99
C HIS A 29 40.53 -29.76 1.84
N LEU A 30 41.82 -30.00 1.65
CA LEU A 30 42.31 -30.98 0.70
C LEU A 30 43.02 -32.11 1.44
N ILE A 31 42.52 -33.32 1.28
CA ILE A 31 43.18 -34.54 1.72
C ILE A 31 44.00 -35.09 0.56
N ARG A 32 45.32 -35.11 0.73
CA ARG A 32 46.26 -35.71 -0.22
C ARG A 32 46.69 -37.09 0.24
N TYR A 33 46.32 -38.11 -0.52
CA TYR A 33 46.86 -39.45 -0.38
C TYR A 33 48.16 -39.55 -1.18
N THR A 34 49.24 -39.99 -0.54
CA THR A 34 50.52 -40.28 -1.21
C THR A 34 50.85 -41.75 -1.03
N SER A 35 51.14 -42.45 -2.13
CA SER A 35 51.67 -43.82 -2.10
C SER A 35 53.12 -43.82 -2.58
N VAL A 36 54.00 -44.49 -1.85
CA VAL A 36 55.42 -44.65 -2.20
C VAL A 36 55.72 -46.15 -2.34
N ASP A 37 56.35 -46.55 -3.43
CA ASP A 37 56.81 -47.94 -3.62
C ASP A 37 58.17 -48.20 -2.95
N ASP A 38 58.60 -49.47 -2.89
CA ASP A 38 59.87 -49.88 -2.28
C ASP A 38 61.12 -49.29 -2.97
N CYS A 39 60.97 -48.79 -4.19
CA CYS A 39 62.03 -48.16 -4.98
C CYS A 39 62.08 -46.64 -4.80
N GLY A 40 61.14 -46.06 -4.05
CA GLY A 40 61.04 -44.62 -3.79
C GLY A 40 60.24 -43.85 -4.84
N ASN A 41 59.57 -44.50 -5.80
CA ASN A 41 58.64 -43.82 -6.70
C ASN A 41 57.35 -43.51 -5.93
N PHE A 42 56.73 -42.36 -6.21
CA PHE A 42 55.49 -41.98 -5.54
C PHE A 42 54.42 -41.47 -6.50
N SER A 43 53.16 -41.64 -6.10
CA SER A 43 51.98 -41.06 -6.75
C SER A 43 51.07 -40.42 -5.71
N GLN A 44 50.27 -39.44 -6.15
CA GLN A 44 49.37 -38.68 -5.28
C GLN A 44 47.97 -38.58 -5.87
N ILE A 45 46.97 -38.56 -4.99
CA ILE A 45 45.58 -38.19 -5.32
C ILE A 45 45.06 -37.22 -4.25
N ASP A 46 44.38 -36.19 -4.72
CA ASP A 46 43.78 -35.15 -3.89
C ASP A 46 42.27 -35.33 -3.84
N VAL A 47 41.70 -35.25 -2.63
CA VAL A 47 40.27 -35.34 -2.36
C VAL A 47 39.87 -34.09 -1.57
N GLU A 48 38.85 -33.40 -2.04
CA GLU A 48 38.28 -32.25 -1.35
C GLU A 48 37.35 -32.71 -0.22
N LEU A 49 37.46 -32.05 0.94
CA LEU A 49 36.65 -32.29 2.13
C LEU A 49 36.15 -30.96 2.66
N LEU A 50 34.84 -30.77 2.72
CA LEU A 50 34.22 -29.63 3.39
C LEU A 50 33.97 -29.98 4.85
N ILE A 51 34.50 -29.18 5.76
CA ILE A 51 34.18 -29.24 7.19
C ILE A 51 33.25 -28.06 7.48
N GLY A 52 32.08 -28.34 8.05
CA GLY A 52 31.09 -27.32 8.39
C GLY A 52 30.08 -27.81 9.41
N ASP A 53 29.25 -26.89 9.87
CA ASP A 53 28.07 -27.18 10.69
C ASP A 53 27.02 -27.96 9.89
N GLN A 54 26.29 -28.83 10.55
CA GLN A 54 25.16 -29.59 10.00
C GLN A 54 23.88 -29.35 10.82
N THR A 55 23.90 -28.36 11.72
CA THR A 55 22.78 -28.00 12.58
C THR A 55 22.12 -26.77 11.99
N ALA A 56 20.81 -26.84 11.75
CA ALA A 56 20.08 -25.67 11.29
C ALA A 56 19.96 -24.62 12.41
N PRO A 57 19.95 -23.32 12.06
CA PRO A 57 19.78 -22.25 13.03
C PRO A 57 18.42 -22.30 13.72
N VAL A 58 18.29 -21.58 14.83
CA VAL A 58 17.01 -21.34 15.50
C VAL A 58 16.36 -20.11 14.86
N ALA A 59 15.23 -20.32 14.18
CA ALA A 59 14.39 -19.25 13.66
C ALA A 59 13.33 -18.84 14.70
N ILE A 60 13.30 -17.56 15.05
CA ILE A 60 12.35 -16.96 16.00
C ILE A 60 11.69 -15.75 15.34
N CYS A 61 10.38 -15.81 15.19
CA CYS A 61 9.57 -14.74 14.64
C CYS A 61 8.94 -13.91 15.77
N GLU A 62 8.70 -12.63 15.52
CA GLU A 62 7.89 -11.76 16.37
C GLU A 62 6.47 -12.31 16.55
N ASP A 63 5.83 -11.95 17.67
CA ASP A 63 4.45 -12.33 17.99
C ASP A 63 3.53 -11.10 17.84
N GLY A 64 3.25 -10.76 16.58
CA GLY A 64 2.35 -9.69 16.18
C GLY A 64 3.05 -8.42 15.69
N LEU A 65 2.74 -8.04 14.45
CA LEU A 65 3.26 -6.85 13.78
C LEU A 65 2.13 -6.16 13.00
N ASN A 66 2.01 -4.85 13.16
CA ASN A 66 1.05 -4.03 12.41
C ASN A 66 1.82 -3.04 11.54
N VAL A 67 1.54 -3.03 10.24
CA VAL A 67 2.16 -2.15 9.26
C VAL A 67 1.13 -1.15 8.78
N SER A 68 1.40 0.14 8.97
CA SER A 68 0.58 1.19 8.38
C SER A 68 1.15 1.57 7.03
N ILE A 69 0.35 1.49 5.99
CA ILE A 69 0.67 2.10 4.71
C ILE A 69 0.64 3.62 4.90
N GLY A 70 1.67 4.29 4.38
CA GLY A 70 1.74 5.74 4.34
C GLY A 70 2.24 6.20 2.98
N GLY A 71 2.21 7.50 2.73
CA GLY A 71 2.71 8.05 1.47
C GLY A 71 1.90 9.25 1.00
N PRO A 72 2.28 9.83 -0.15
CA PRO A 72 1.56 10.95 -0.72
C PRO A 72 0.17 10.51 -1.19
N ILE A 73 -0.83 11.31 -0.86
CA ILE A 73 -2.17 11.18 -1.43
C ILE A 73 -2.09 11.43 -2.95
N GLY A 74 -2.57 10.47 -3.76
CA GLY A 74 -2.54 10.57 -5.22
C GLY A 74 -2.10 9.28 -5.94
N THR A 75 -1.71 9.42 -7.22
CA THR A 75 -1.59 8.29 -8.17
C THR A 75 -0.43 7.34 -7.92
N THR A 76 0.55 7.72 -7.09
CA THR A 76 1.70 6.86 -6.78
C THR A 76 1.35 5.79 -5.74
N GLY A 77 0.22 5.95 -5.04
CA GLY A 77 -0.22 5.03 -4.00
C GLY A 77 0.61 5.13 -2.72
N GLY A 78 0.03 4.68 -1.61
CA GLY A 78 0.73 4.47 -0.35
C GLY A 78 1.57 3.20 -0.42
N ILE A 79 2.72 3.25 0.25
CA ILE A 79 3.62 2.10 0.40
C ILE A 79 4.09 1.97 1.85
N ALA A 80 4.51 0.77 2.21
CA ALA A 80 5.31 0.51 3.40
C ALA A 80 6.42 -0.48 3.04
N GLN A 81 7.54 -0.40 3.74
CA GLN A 81 8.60 -1.41 3.63
C GLN A 81 8.55 -2.29 4.87
N ILE A 82 8.69 -3.60 4.66
CA ILE A 82 8.91 -4.56 5.72
C ILE A 82 10.19 -5.33 5.42
N CYS A 83 11.05 -5.48 6.41
CA CYS A 83 12.32 -6.17 6.31
C CYS A 83 12.36 -7.38 7.24
N ALA A 84 13.27 -8.31 6.96
CA ALA A 84 13.42 -9.52 7.75
C ALA A 84 13.78 -9.22 9.22
N GLU A 85 14.46 -8.11 9.48
CA GLU A 85 14.74 -7.63 10.83
C GLU A 85 13.48 -7.22 11.61
N ASP A 86 12.43 -6.72 10.95
CA ASP A 86 11.16 -6.35 11.59
C ASP A 86 10.39 -7.58 12.08
N VAL A 87 10.65 -8.73 11.46
CA VAL A 87 9.99 -10.02 11.72
C VAL A 87 10.79 -10.88 12.70
N ASN A 88 12.08 -10.63 12.83
CA ASN A 88 12.99 -11.48 13.58
C ASN A 88 13.03 -11.15 15.08
N ALA A 89 12.57 -12.07 15.92
CA ALA A 89 12.62 -11.97 17.38
C ALA A 89 13.90 -12.61 17.97
N ALA A 90 15.05 -12.26 17.41
CA ALA A 90 16.38 -12.75 17.80
C ALA A 90 16.67 -14.23 17.48
N SER A 91 16.45 -14.63 16.22
CA SER A 91 17.03 -15.85 15.64
C SER A 91 18.55 -15.90 15.83
N TYR A 92 19.09 -17.11 15.95
CA TYR A 92 20.52 -17.31 16.22
C TYR A 92 21.01 -18.69 15.73
N ASP A 93 22.33 -18.80 15.58
CA ASP A 93 23.06 -20.04 15.42
C ASP A 93 24.18 -20.14 16.46
N ASP A 94 24.60 -21.37 16.80
CA ASP A 94 25.63 -21.61 17.81
C ASP A 94 27.06 -21.59 17.21
N CYS A 95 27.21 -21.78 15.90
CA CYS A 95 28.49 -22.06 15.25
C CYS A 95 28.93 -20.97 14.26
N SER A 96 28.01 -20.23 13.68
CA SER A 96 28.26 -19.26 12.62
C SER A 96 27.31 -18.04 12.69
N ASP A 97 27.55 -17.06 11.82
CA ASP A 97 26.63 -15.94 11.63
C ASP A 97 25.36 -16.42 10.88
N ILE A 98 24.34 -15.57 10.78
CA ILE A 98 23.08 -15.89 10.09
C ILE A 98 22.70 -14.81 9.06
N GLU A 99 22.02 -15.24 7.99
CA GLU A 99 21.29 -14.40 7.04
C GLU A 99 19.78 -14.53 7.24
N LEU A 100 19.08 -13.39 7.18
CA LEU A 100 17.63 -13.31 7.30
C LEU A 100 17.01 -12.93 5.95
N ALA A 101 16.00 -13.68 5.53
CA ALA A 101 15.21 -13.32 4.36
C ALA A 101 13.73 -13.63 4.60
N ILE A 102 12.84 -12.78 4.11
CA ILE A 102 11.39 -12.96 4.22
C ILE A 102 10.73 -13.14 2.85
N ARG A 103 9.58 -13.79 2.86
CA ARG A 103 8.62 -13.78 1.76
C ARG A 103 7.20 -13.72 2.30
N LEU A 104 6.28 -13.24 1.47
CA LEU A 104 4.86 -13.33 1.72
C LEU A 104 4.35 -14.63 1.10
N THR A 105 3.60 -15.41 1.88
CA THR A 105 3.03 -16.68 1.43
C THR A 105 1.56 -16.51 1.09
N GLU A 106 0.82 -15.70 1.85
CA GLU A 106 -0.61 -15.47 1.68
C GLU A 106 -1.01 -14.00 1.94
N VAL A 107 -2.04 -13.53 1.24
CA VAL A 107 -2.70 -12.24 1.49
C VAL A 107 -4.20 -12.50 1.64
N ASN A 108 -4.78 -12.19 2.80
CA ASN A 108 -6.18 -12.43 3.14
C ASN A 108 -6.62 -13.88 2.86
N ASP A 109 -5.86 -14.86 3.38
CA ASP A 109 -6.07 -16.30 3.18
C ASP A 109 -6.00 -16.75 1.70
N VAL A 110 -5.43 -15.92 0.81
CA VAL A 110 -5.18 -16.26 -0.59
C VAL A 110 -3.69 -16.49 -0.79
N PRO A 111 -3.28 -17.73 -1.14
CA PRO A 111 -1.88 -18.02 -1.42
C PRO A 111 -1.35 -17.24 -2.61
N LEU A 112 -0.17 -16.66 -2.44
CA LEU A 112 0.55 -16.01 -3.52
C LEU A 112 1.18 -17.05 -4.45
N SER A 113 1.22 -16.73 -5.75
CA SER A 113 1.88 -17.58 -6.74
C SER A 113 3.36 -17.78 -6.37
N PRO A 114 3.94 -18.99 -6.56
CA PRO A 114 5.38 -19.20 -6.42
C PRO A 114 6.23 -18.37 -7.39
N PHE A 115 5.61 -17.72 -8.38
CA PHE A 115 6.26 -16.80 -9.32
C PHE A 115 6.00 -15.32 -8.99
N ASP A 116 5.20 -15.04 -7.96
CA ASP A 116 4.98 -13.68 -7.48
C ASP A 116 6.28 -13.16 -6.85
N PRO A 117 6.72 -11.92 -7.15
CA PRO A 117 7.87 -11.31 -6.49
C PRO A 117 7.76 -11.31 -4.95
N LEU A 118 6.55 -11.16 -4.41
CA LEU A 118 6.31 -11.18 -2.97
C LEU A 118 6.53 -12.56 -2.35
N ASN A 119 6.38 -13.65 -3.12
CA ASN A 119 6.65 -15.03 -2.68
C ASN A 119 8.12 -15.45 -2.94
N GLN A 120 9.01 -14.50 -3.24
CA GLN A 120 10.46 -14.75 -3.28
C GLN A 120 11.10 -14.28 -1.99
N PHE A 121 12.07 -15.05 -1.48
CA PHE A 121 12.88 -14.63 -0.34
C PHE A 121 13.72 -13.41 -0.70
N GLN A 122 13.53 -12.34 0.07
CA GLN A 122 14.27 -11.08 -0.03
C GLN A 122 14.52 -10.53 1.38
N GLU A 123 15.52 -9.67 1.53
CA GLU A 123 15.76 -8.97 2.80
C GLU A 123 14.58 -8.08 3.18
N CYS A 124 14.00 -7.37 2.19
CA CYS A 124 12.85 -6.50 2.40
C CYS A 124 11.85 -6.60 1.25
N HIS A 125 10.56 -6.49 1.57
CA HIS A 125 9.46 -6.34 0.61
C HIS A 125 8.83 -4.96 0.71
N THR A 126 8.29 -4.47 -0.39
CA THR A 126 7.45 -3.25 -0.42
C THR A 126 5.99 -3.66 -0.49
N LEU A 127 5.23 -3.28 0.52
CA LEU A 127 3.80 -3.46 0.61
C LEU A 127 3.09 -2.24 0.02
N SER A 128 1.96 -2.48 -0.63
CA SER A 128 1.09 -1.47 -1.22
C SER A 128 -0.35 -1.71 -0.80
N CYS A 129 -1.27 -0.86 -1.27
CA CYS A 129 -2.69 -1.00 -0.98
C CYS A 129 -3.28 -2.35 -1.44
N ASP A 130 -2.60 -3.08 -2.34
CA ASP A 130 -3.00 -4.43 -2.76
C ASP A 130 -2.78 -5.48 -1.67
N GLN A 131 -1.95 -5.19 -0.66
CA GLN A 131 -1.64 -6.07 0.47
C GLN A 131 -2.36 -5.66 1.77
N LEU A 132 -3.41 -4.85 1.70
CA LEU A 132 -4.21 -4.50 2.88
C LEU A 132 -4.90 -5.72 3.49
N GLY A 133 -5.01 -5.74 4.82
CA GLY A 133 -5.59 -6.83 5.59
C GLY A 133 -4.51 -7.74 6.19
N THR A 134 -4.81 -9.02 6.32
CA THR A 134 -3.89 -9.99 6.92
C THR A 134 -2.92 -10.52 5.88
N VAL A 135 -1.63 -10.53 6.20
CA VAL A 135 -0.57 -11.04 5.33
C VAL A 135 0.28 -12.03 6.12
N GLU A 136 0.43 -13.25 5.61
CA GLU A 136 1.33 -14.25 6.21
C GLU A 136 2.75 -14.02 5.67
N ILE A 137 3.70 -13.89 6.59
CA ILE A 137 5.13 -13.73 6.28
C ILE A 137 5.89 -14.93 6.83
N GLU A 138 6.70 -15.54 5.96
CA GLU A 138 7.65 -16.58 6.34
C GLU A 138 9.06 -15.99 6.39
N LEU A 139 9.73 -16.13 7.53
CA LEU A 139 11.14 -15.82 7.74
C LEU A 139 11.97 -17.07 7.53
N ARG A 140 12.97 -16.99 6.66
CA ARG A 140 14.06 -17.96 6.54
C ARG A 140 15.29 -17.42 7.23
N VAL A 141 15.92 -18.26 8.04
CA VAL A 141 17.21 -18.03 8.67
C VAL A 141 18.18 -19.05 8.11
N THR A 142 19.27 -18.59 7.50
CA THR A 142 20.34 -19.43 6.94
C THR A 142 21.62 -19.20 7.71
N ASP A 143 22.29 -20.25 8.16
CA ASP A 143 23.61 -20.16 8.80
C ASP A 143 24.74 -20.09 7.75
N ASP A 144 25.98 -19.78 8.16
CA ASP A 144 27.17 -19.96 7.33
C ASP A 144 27.86 -21.27 7.75
N ALA A 145 27.19 -22.38 7.43
CA ALA A 145 27.60 -23.72 7.85
C ALA A 145 29.08 -23.99 7.55
N ASN A 146 29.57 -23.53 6.40
CA ASN A 146 30.91 -23.82 5.94
C ASN A 146 31.94 -22.70 6.21
N ASN A 147 31.52 -21.58 6.82
CA ASN A 147 32.32 -20.40 7.15
C ASN A 147 33.05 -19.78 5.94
N ASP A 148 32.42 -19.75 4.77
CA ASP A 148 32.97 -19.10 3.56
C ASP A 148 32.47 -17.65 3.36
N GLY A 149 31.55 -17.19 4.22
CA GLY A 149 30.94 -15.87 4.15
C GLY A 149 29.80 -15.75 3.14
N ASN A 150 29.37 -16.85 2.51
CA ASN A 150 28.19 -16.91 1.65
C ASN A 150 27.10 -17.72 2.34
N PHE A 151 25.86 -17.21 2.32
CA PHE A 151 24.70 -17.89 2.91
C PHE A 151 23.87 -18.53 1.79
N ASP A 152 24.27 -19.70 1.30
CA ASP A 152 23.56 -20.42 0.24
C ASP A 152 22.63 -21.48 0.86
N PRO A 153 21.29 -21.30 0.82
CA PRO A 153 20.34 -22.26 1.39
C PRO A 153 20.34 -23.64 0.71
N LEU A 154 21.08 -23.84 -0.39
CA LEU A 154 21.30 -25.16 -1.00
C LEU A 154 22.53 -25.88 -0.46
N VAL A 155 23.44 -25.16 0.20
CA VAL A 155 24.72 -25.66 0.74
C VAL A 155 24.72 -25.61 2.25
N ASP A 156 24.26 -24.49 2.82
CA ASP A 156 24.18 -24.21 4.25
C ASP A 156 22.83 -24.61 4.83
N ASN A 157 22.72 -24.55 6.15
CA ASN A 157 21.54 -25.01 6.86
C ASN A 157 20.54 -23.86 7.00
N SER A 158 19.26 -24.13 6.76
CA SER A 158 18.19 -23.16 6.96
C SER A 158 17.09 -23.69 7.85
N ASN A 159 16.46 -22.77 8.58
CA ASN A 159 15.23 -23.01 9.32
C ASN A 159 14.23 -21.87 9.09
N PHE A 160 12.97 -22.11 9.44
CA PHE A 160 11.87 -21.21 9.12
C PHE A 160 10.96 -20.97 10.32
N CYS A 161 10.37 -19.79 10.36
CA CYS A 161 9.21 -19.48 11.19
C CYS A 161 8.26 -18.57 10.38
N TRP A 162 7.04 -18.42 10.84
CA TRP A 162 6.04 -17.58 10.17
C TRP A 162 5.18 -16.83 11.19
N LEU A 163 4.59 -15.73 10.75
CA LEU A 163 3.61 -14.94 11.49
C LEU A 163 2.62 -14.27 10.54
N ASP A 164 1.45 -13.94 11.08
CA ASP A 164 0.49 -13.07 10.42
C ASP A 164 0.71 -11.62 10.85
N ILE A 165 0.80 -10.72 9.87
CA ILE A 165 0.83 -9.29 10.10
C ILE A 165 -0.48 -8.65 9.65
N LEU A 166 -0.81 -7.49 10.23
CA LEU A 166 -1.93 -6.68 9.78
C LEU A 166 -1.42 -5.43 9.05
N VAL A 167 -1.78 -5.30 7.78
CA VAL A 167 -1.46 -4.15 6.93
C VAL A 167 -2.69 -3.25 6.84
N GLU A 168 -2.57 -2.00 7.28
CA GLU A 168 -3.69 -1.07 7.39
C GLU A 168 -3.38 0.23 6.64
N ASP A 169 -4.43 0.84 6.07
CA ASP A 169 -4.40 2.27 5.79
C ASP A 169 -4.96 3.00 7.02
N LYS A 170 -4.30 4.08 7.41
CA LYS A 170 -4.71 4.96 8.52
C LYS A 170 -4.76 6.43 8.11
N THR A 171 -4.54 6.70 6.83
CA THR A 171 -4.54 8.04 6.28
C THR A 171 -5.97 8.40 5.91
N ALA A 172 -6.43 9.56 6.37
CA ALA A 172 -7.75 10.05 5.97
C ALA A 172 -7.67 10.66 4.56
N PRO A 173 -8.71 10.49 3.73
CA PRO A 173 -8.70 11.03 2.38
C PRO A 173 -8.80 12.56 2.38
N ILE A 174 -8.49 13.16 1.23
CA ILE A 174 -8.70 14.58 0.93
C ILE A 174 -9.92 14.75 0.03
N CYS A 175 -10.70 15.79 0.30
CA CYS A 175 -11.81 16.21 -0.54
C CYS A 175 -11.52 17.56 -1.19
N ILE A 176 -11.63 17.64 -2.51
CA ILE A 176 -11.52 18.87 -3.29
C ILE A 176 -12.89 19.15 -3.92
N PRO A 177 -13.65 20.13 -3.41
CA PRO A 177 -14.93 20.48 -4.01
C PRO A 177 -14.71 21.25 -5.32
N PRO A 178 -15.69 21.25 -6.26
CA PRO A 178 -15.63 22.16 -7.39
C PRO A 178 -15.71 23.62 -6.91
N ALA A 179 -15.16 24.53 -7.72
CA ALA A 179 -15.10 25.94 -7.36
C ALA A 179 -16.51 26.53 -7.13
N PRO A 180 -16.67 27.51 -6.20
CA PRO A 180 -17.91 28.25 -6.06
C PRO A 180 -18.34 28.91 -7.37
N GLN A 181 -19.64 28.96 -7.63
CA GLN A 181 -20.18 29.51 -8.87
C GLN A 181 -21.22 30.60 -8.58
N THR A 182 -21.34 31.55 -9.50
CA THR A 182 -22.45 32.52 -9.55
C THR A 182 -23.09 32.41 -10.92
N ILE A 183 -24.40 32.19 -10.94
CA ILE A 183 -25.17 31.91 -12.15
C ILE A 183 -26.49 32.70 -12.11
N ALA A 184 -26.95 33.20 -13.24
CA ALA A 184 -28.26 33.80 -13.34
C ALA A 184 -29.36 32.74 -13.42
N CYS A 185 -30.54 33.01 -12.87
CA CYS A 185 -31.63 32.02 -12.82
C CYS A 185 -32.10 31.53 -14.20
N ASN A 186 -31.86 32.29 -15.27
CA ASN A 186 -32.18 31.90 -16.66
C ASN A 186 -31.10 31.02 -17.32
N GLU A 187 -29.93 30.86 -16.70
CA GLU A 187 -28.85 29.99 -17.18
C GLU A 187 -28.97 28.56 -16.61
N LEU A 188 -29.86 28.36 -15.63
CA LEU A 188 -30.25 27.02 -15.18
C LEU A 188 -31.07 26.33 -16.28
N ALA A 189 -30.93 25.00 -16.36
CA ALA A 189 -31.74 24.18 -17.27
C ALA A 189 -33.24 24.43 -17.01
N SER A 190 -34.06 24.39 -18.07
CA SER A 190 -35.49 24.71 -17.96
C SER A 190 -36.28 23.76 -17.04
N ASP A 191 -35.76 22.55 -16.86
CA ASP A 191 -36.27 21.50 -15.99
C ASP A 191 -35.50 21.39 -14.66
N PHE A 192 -34.61 22.35 -14.37
CA PHE A 192 -33.88 22.36 -13.11
C PHE A 192 -34.88 22.48 -11.93
N PRO A 193 -34.77 21.63 -10.90
CA PRO A 193 -35.68 21.63 -9.77
C PRO A 193 -35.83 22.99 -9.09
N GLN A 194 -37.06 23.34 -8.73
CA GLN A 194 -37.35 24.56 -7.97
C GLN A 194 -36.97 24.43 -6.50
N ASP A 195 -37.05 23.22 -5.93
CA ASP A 195 -36.67 22.93 -4.55
C ASP A 195 -35.82 21.66 -4.50
N LEU A 196 -34.50 21.83 -4.48
CA LEU A 196 -33.59 20.68 -4.39
C LEU A 196 -33.66 19.98 -3.04
N ASN A 197 -34.20 20.59 -1.98
CA ASN A 197 -34.35 19.90 -0.69
C ASN A 197 -35.36 18.75 -0.81
N VAL A 198 -36.44 18.95 -1.59
CA VAL A 198 -37.46 17.93 -1.84
C VAL A 198 -36.93 16.89 -2.83
N GLU A 199 -36.35 17.32 -3.95
CA GLU A 199 -35.86 16.37 -4.95
C GLU A 199 -34.74 15.48 -4.41
N PHE A 200 -33.81 16.04 -3.63
CA PHE A 200 -32.73 15.25 -3.03
C PHE A 200 -33.23 14.25 -1.98
N ALA A 201 -34.34 14.56 -1.29
CA ALA A 201 -34.97 13.63 -0.35
C ALA A 201 -35.67 12.45 -1.07
N VAL A 202 -36.13 12.65 -2.31
CA VAL A 202 -36.81 11.63 -3.12
C VAL A 202 -35.83 10.79 -3.92
N ASP A 203 -34.89 11.45 -4.60
CA ASP A 203 -33.87 10.81 -5.44
C ASP A 203 -32.50 11.48 -5.22
N PRO A 204 -31.77 11.08 -4.16
CA PRO A 204 -30.46 11.66 -3.86
C PRO A 204 -29.43 11.35 -4.94
N VAL A 205 -29.52 10.19 -5.62
CA VAL A 205 -28.54 9.77 -6.64
C VAL A 205 -28.76 10.54 -7.94
N GLY A 206 -30.00 10.62 -8.42
CA GLY A 206 -30.33 11.38 -9.62
C GLY A 206 -30.13 12.89 -9.43
N THR A 207 -30.51 13.43 -8.28
CA THR A 207 -30.31 14.85 -7.97
C THR A 207 -28.82 15.18 -7.84
N ALA A 208 -28.02 14.32 -7.20
CA ALA A 208 -26.57 14.45 -7.15
C ALA A 208 -25.96 14.49 -8.56
N ALA A 209 -26.34 13.55 -9.44
CA ALA A 209 -25.85 13.48 -10.81
C ALA A 209 -26.23 14.72 -11.64
N LEU A 210 -27.44 15.27 -11.46
CA LEU A 210 -27.85 16.52 -12.08
C LEU A 210 -26.97 17.70 -11.62
N LEU A 211 -26.72 17.81 -10.31
CA LEU A 211 -25.87 18.86 -9.75
C LEU A 211 -24.42 18.72 -10.20
N ASP A 212 -23.91 17.50 -10.29
CA ASP A 212 -22.57 17.19 -10.81
C ASP A 212 -22.42 17.59 -12.27
N ALA A 213 -23.42 17.27 -13.10
CA ALA A 213 -23.42 17.63 -14.52
C ALA A 213 -23.46 19.15 -14.73
N GLN A 214 -24.20 19.89 -13.89
CA GLN A 214 -24.37 21.33 -14.02
C GLN A 214 -23.23 22.15 -13.40
N PHE A 215 -22.74 21.74 -12.22
CA PHE A 215 -21.86 22.56 -11.38
C PHE A 215 -20.49 21.91 -11.12
N GLY A 216 -20.24 20.73 -11.70
CA GLY A 216 -19.01 19.97 -11.56
C GLY A 216 -19.06 18.94 -10.43
N VAL A 217 -18.13 17.99 -10.50
CA VAL A 217 -17.93 16.90 -9.53
C VAL A 217 -16.87 17.27 -8.50
N ALA A 218 -17.04 16.79 -7.26
CA ALA A 218 -15.96 16.82 -6.27
C ALA A 218 -14.95 15.68 -6.53
N THR A 219 -13.70 15.93 -6.19
CA THR A 219 -12.63 14.94 -6.29
C THR A 219 -12.26 14.44 -4.90
N GLY A 220 -12.41 13.13 -4.69
CA GLY A 220 -11.81 12.43 -3.56
C GLY A 220 -10.42 11.94 -3.93
N LEU A 221 -9.44 12.18 -3.08
CA LEU A 221 -8.09 11.68 -3.24
C LEU A 221 -7.67 10.95 -1.98
N ASP A 222 -6.97 9.85 -2.14
CA ASP A 222 -6.41 9.09 -1.03
C ASP A 222 -5.06 8.46 -1.44
N ASN A 223 -4.28 7.96 -0.48
CA ASN A 223 -3.09 7.16 -0.78
C ASN A 223 -3.47 5.73 -1.17
N CYS A 224 -4.67 5.24 -0.84
CA CYS A 224 -5.20 4.03 -1.42
C CYS A 224 -6.27 4.30 -2.48
N PRO A 225 -6.48 3.37 -3.44
CA PRO A 225 -7.43 3.57 -4.51
C PRO A 225 -8.89 3.72 -4.05
N ASP A 226 -9.70 4.24 -4.95
CA ASP A 226 -11.17 4.19 -4.91
C ASP A 226 -11.86 4.84 -3.68
N PRO A 227 -11.48 6.07 -3.25
CA PRO A 227 -12.28 6.79 -2.28
C PRO A 227 -13.68 7.11 -2.85
N ILE A 228 -14.71 6.90 -2.03
CA ILE A 228 -16.11 7.14 -2.38
C ILE A 228 -16.47 8.58 -2.06
N VAL A 229 -17.02 9.29 -3.05
CA VAL A 229 -17.54 10.66 -2.87
C VAL A 229 -19.07 10.61 -2.78
N THR A 230 -19.60 11.15 -1.69
CA THR A 230 -21.04 11.39 -1.52
C THR A 230 -21.31 12.88 -1.37
N GLN A 231 -22.54 13.31 -1.63
CA GLN A 231 -22.94 14.70 -1.48
C GLN A 231 -24.27 14.84 -0.75
N THR A 232 -24.50 16.01 -0.17
CA THR A 232 -25.78 16.49 0.35
C THR A 232 -26.00 17.91 -0.15
N VAL A 233 -27.26 18.34 -0.25
CA VAL A 233 -27.61 19.67 -0.73
C VAL A 233 -28.53 20.38 0.25
N VAL A 234 -28.31 21.68 0.40
CA VAL A 234 -29.23 22.62 1.04
C VAL A 234 -29.56 23.71 0.03
N ASP A 235 -30.84 23.81 -0.32
CA ASP A 235 -31.35 24.83 -1.23
C ASP A 235 -32.00 25.97 -0.44
N GLY A 236 -31.33 27.11 -0.41
CA GLY A 236 -31.79 28.35 0.21
C GLY A 236 -32.35 29.35 -0.79
N ARG A 237 -32.70 28.92 -2.01
CA ARG A 237 -33.37 29.78 -2.99
C ARG A 237 -34.81 30.07 -2.59
N ASN A 238 -35.27 31.27 -2.92
CA ASN A 238 -36.67 31.67 -2.74
C ASN A 238 -37.55 31.21 -3.93
N SER A 239 -38.83 31.55 -3.89
CA SER A 239 -39.81 31.21 -4.94
C SER A 239 -39.51 31.81 -6.32
N CYS A 240 -38.56 32.72 -6.44
CA CYS A 240 -38.09 33.26 -7.72
C CYS A 240 -36.85 32.50 -8.24
N GLY A 241 -36.44 31.41 -7.57
CA GLY A 241 -35.22 30.66 -7.88
C GLY A 241 -33.94 31.41 -7.53
N VAL A 242 -34.01 32.46 -6.70
CA VAL A 242 -32.87 33.31 -6.33
C VAL A 242 -32.43 32.99 -4.92
N GLY A 243 -31.11 32.80 -4.71
CA GLY A 243 -30.52 32.50 -3.41
C GLY A 243 -29.31 31.58 -3.54
N LEU A 244 -28.96 30.91 -2.44
CA LEU A 244 -27.79 30.04 -2.38
C LEU A 244 -28.19 28.57 -2.43
N ILE A 245 -27.51 27.80 -3.27
CA ILE A 245 -27.47 26.34 -3.16
C ILE A 245 -26.12 25.98 -2.53
N THR A 246 -26.13 25.21 -1.46
CA THR A 246 -24.92 24.75 -0.77
C THR A 246 -24.83 23.24 -0.91
N ARG A 247 -23.77 22.77 -1.57
CA ARG A 247 -23.46 21.35 -1.73
C ARG A 247 -22.35 21.00 -0.75
N THR A 248 -22.56 19.99 0.08
CA THR A 248 -21.55 19.47 1.01
C THR A 248 -21.15 18.08 0.56
N PHE A 249 -19.86 17.86 0.38
CA PHE A 249 -19.31 16.58 -0.04
C PHE A 249 -18.67 15.85 1.14
N THR A 250 -18.76 14.52 1.13
CA THR A 250 -18.06 13.65 2.07
C THR A 250 -17.31 12.61 1.26
N VAL A 251 -16.00 12.53 1.49
CA VAL A 251 -15.12 11.54 0.88
C VAL A 251 -14.78 10.51 1.94
N THR A 252 -14.96 9.24 1.62
CA THR A 252 -14.66 8.11 2.50
C THR A 252 -13.80 7.12 1.75
N ASP A 253 -12.65 6.72 2.32
CA ASP A 253 -11.81 5.68 1.73
C ASP A 253 -12.43 4.27 1.93
N ALA A 254 -11.73 3.25 1.44
CA ALA A 254 -12.16 1.86 1.56
C ALA A 254 -12.07 1.31 3.00
N GLN A 255 -11.29 1.95 3.88
CA GLN A 255 -11.09 1.58 5.28
C GLN A 255 -12.08 2.29 6.23
N GLY A 256 -12.85 3.24 5.70
CA GLY A 256 -13.88 3.98 6.41
C GLY A 256 -13.42 5.31 7.01
N PHE A 257 -12.22 5.81 6.73
CA PHE A 257 -11.85 7.16 7.15
C PHE A 257 -12.50 8.19 6.25
N THR A 258 -12.96 9.28 6.87
CA THR A 258 -13.63 10.38 6.18
C THR A 258 -12.75 11.60 6.10
N ALA A 259 -12.78 12.30 4.97
CA ALA A 259 -12.10 13.57 4.82
C ALA A 259 -12.56 14.60 5.88
N PRO A 260 -11.67 15.51 6.34
CA PRO A 260 -12.04 16.56 7.27
C PRO A 260 -13.23 17.40 6.75
N PRO A 261 -14.05 17.96 7.66
CA PRO A 261 -15.18 18.80 7.27
C PRO A 261 -14.71 20.07 6.55
N GLY A 262 -15.56 20.61 5.68
CA GLY A 262 -15.28 21.83 4.91
C GLY A 262 -15.24 21.64 3.40
N CYS A 263 -15.49 20.42 2.90
CA CYS A 263 -15.65 20.19 1.47
C CYS A 263 -17.02 20.66 0.98
N VAL A 264 -17.11 21.95 0.64
CA VAL A 264 -18.36 22.63 0.31
C VAL A 264 -18.23 23.40 -1.00
N GLN A 265 -19.23 23.30 -1.87
CA GLN A 265 -19.42 24.20 -2.99
C GLN A 265 -20.65 25.09 -2.74
N THR A 266 -20.48 26.39 -2.90
CA THR A 266 -21.58 27.37 -2.88
C THR A 266 -21.91 27.81 -4.30
N ILE A 267 -23.19 27.76 -4.66
CA ILE A 267 -23.70 28.26 -5.93
C ILE A 267 -24.67 29.41 -5.62
N ASN A 268 -24.31 30.60 -6.07
CA ASN A 268 -25.13 31.80 -5.91
C ASN A 268 -25.98 32.02 -7.15
N VAL A 269 -27.29 31.79 -7.02
CA VAL A 269 -28.24 32.02 -8.11
C VAL A 269 -28.81 33.43 -7.99
N ILE A 270 -28.50 34.28 -8.96
CA ILE A 270 -28.93 35.67 -8.99
C ILE A 270 -30.14 35.87 -9.90
N GLY A 271 -31.02 36.79 -9.51
CA GLY A 271 -32.16 37.19 -10.33
C GLY A 271 -31.71 38.08 -11.47
N LEU A 272 -32.32 37.89 -12.64
CA LEU A 272 -32.32 38.89 -13.71
C LEU A 272 -33.52 39.81 -13.56
N HIS A 273 -33.25 41.10 -13.69
CA HIS A 273 -34.25 42.14 -13.68
C HIS A 273 -34.25 42.83 -15.04
N ASP A 274 -34.69 42.09 -16.06
CA ASP A 274 -34.92 42.64 -17.39
C ASP A 274 -36.43 42.80 -17.61
N TYR A 275 -36.98 43.88 -17.06
CA TYR A 275 -38.39 44.19 -17.19
C TYR A 275 -38.60 45.08 -18.41
N THR A 276 -39.28 44.57 -19.43
CA THR A 276 -39.84 45.41 -20.50
C THR A 276 -41.33 45.60 -20.23
N VAL A 277 -41.70 46.80 -19.78
CA VAL A 277 -43.11 47.18 -19.61
C VAL A 277 -43.59 47.80 -20.92
N VAL A 278 -44.54 47.15 -21.59
CA VAL A 278 -45.26 47.73 -22.73
C VAL A 278 -46.55 48.33 -22.20
N PHE A 279 -46.61 49.66 -22.13
CA PHE A 279 -47.85 50.35 -21.83
C PHE A 279 -48.85 50.16 -22.98
N PRO A 280 -50.16 50.02 -22.71
CA PRO A 280 -51.16 50.09 -23.76
C PRO A 280 -51.04 51.44 -24.47
N GLY A 281 -51.25 51.46 -25.79
CA GLY A 281 -51.33 52.72 -26.52
C GLY A 281 -52.39 53.63 -25.92
N ASP A 282 -52.13 54.93 -25.90
CA ASP A 282 -53.03 55.94 -25.34
C ASP A 282 -54.47 55.71 -25.81
N GLN A 283 -55.39 55.61 -24.85
CA GLN A 283 -56.83 55.55 -25.13
C GLN A 283 -57.39 56.95 -24.98
N GLU A 284 -57.90 57.52 -26.07
CA GLU A 284 -58.74 58.70 -25.98
C GLU A 284 -60.18 58.28 -25.63
N SER A 285 -60.76 58.97 -24.64
CA SER A 285 -62.16 58.82 -24.26
C SER A 285 -62.92 60.08 -24.65
N ASP A 286 -63.88 59.95 -25.58
CA ASP A 286 -64.82 61.01 -25.97
C ASP A 286 -65.87 61.29 -24.88
N GLN A 287 -65.80 60.58 -23.76
CA GLN A 287 -66.63 60.79 -22.59
C GLN A 287 -65.75 61.40 -21.48
N CYS A 288 -66.04 62.64 -21.09
CA CYS A 288 -65.55 63.22 -19.85
C CYS A 288 -66.22 62.49 -18.66
N VAL A 289 -65.82 61.26 -18.41
CA VAL A 289 -66.18 60.55 -17.17
C VAL A 289 -65.16 60.95 -16.12
N GLU A 290 -65.57 61.78 -15.17
CA GLU A 290 -64.83 61.98 -13.94
C GLU A 290 -64.74 60.61 -13.24
N PRO A 291 -63.54 60.10 -12.93
CA PRO A 291 -63.44 58.85 -12.20
C PRO A 291 -64.04 59.04 -10.81
N ASP A 292 -65.12 58.30 -10.50
CA ASP A 292 -65.71 58.27 -9.16
C ASP A 292 -64.70 57.62 -8.20
N TYR A 293 -64.02 58.46 -7.44
CA TYR A 293 -63.08 58.04 -6.41
C TYR A 293 -63.82 57.80 -5.08
N ASN A 294 -64.81 56.90 -5.10
CA ASN A 294 -65.42 56.41 -3.87
C ASN A 294 -64.61 55.24 -3.31
N GLY A 295 -63.57 55.59 -2.55
CA GLY A 295 -63.00 54.82 -1.44
C GLY A 295 -62.32 53.50 -1.78
#